data_AF-A0A1Q5D986-F1
#
_entry.id   AF-A0A1Q5D986-F1
#
_cell.length_a   1.000
_cell.length_b   1.000
_cell.length_c   1.000
_cell.angle_alpha   90.00
_cell.angle_beta   90.00
_cell.angle_gamma   90.00
#
_symmetry.space_group_name_H-M   'P 1'
#
loop_
_entity.id
_entity.type
_entity.pdbx_description
1 polymer ?
#
loop_
_entity_poly.entity_id
_entity_poly.type
_entity_poly.pdbx_seq_one_letter_code
_entity_poly.pdbx_strand_id
1 'polypeptide(L)'
;MEHAAGTTPFIDPESDYPCCWFCPALRLPRAGFLVADRPSRDWPFDAADGFRYTTDDRTPVCVHPGKVGLEVERMAPPPVVEPALEPVPEPVGRRLRWRRR
;
A
#
# COMPACT_ATOMS: atom_id res chain seq x y z
N MET A 1 8.33 13.57 21.92
CA MET A 1 9.66 12.93 21.78
C MET A 1 10.03 13.08 20.33
N GLU A 2 10.92 14.03 20.03
CA GLU A 2 11.38 14.29 18.67
C GLU A 2 12.20 13.08 18.20
N HIS A 3 11.74 12.38 17.16
CA HIS A 3 12.60 11.46 16.44
C HIS A 3 13.70 12.30 15.79
N ALA A 4 14.86 12.36 16.45
CA ALA A 4 16.03 13.07 15.97
C ALA A 4 16.27 12.73 14.49
N ALA A 5 16.57 13.76 13.69
CA ALA A 5 16.94 13.66 12.29
C ALA A 5 18.29 12.93 12.15
N GLY A 6 18.30 11.63 12.43
CA GLY A 6 19.42 10.73 12.18
C GLY A 6 19.29 10.08 10.82
N THR A 7 20.38 9.52 10.32
CA THR A 7 20.41 8.65 9.13
C THR A 7 19.85 7.24 9.41
N THR A 8 19.45 6.96 10.64
CA THR A 8 18.95 5.65 11.07
C THR A 8 17.53 5.41 10.55
N PRO A 9 17.21 4.19 10.10
CA PRO A 9 15.83 3.80 9.80
C PRO A 9 14.89 4.10 10.97
N PHE A 10 13.67 4.50 10.64
CA PHE A 10 12.62 4.69 11.63
C PHE A 10 12.08 3.33 12.11
N ILE A 11 12.20 3.10 13.42
CA ILE A 11 11.58 1.95 14.08
C ILE A 11 10.73 2.51 15.22
N ASP A 12 9.44 2.16 15.23
CA ASP A 12 8.59 2.42 16.37
C ASP A 12 8.94 1.43 17.50
N PRO A 13 9.52 1.89 18.62
CA PRO A 13 9.94 1.00 19.70
C PRO A 13 8.77 0.33 20.42
N GLU A 14 7.55 0.89 20.31
CA GLU A 14 6.35 0.37 20.96
C GLU A 14 5.54 -0.56 20.05
N SER A 15 5.93 -0.72 18.78
CA SER A 15 5.22 -1.58 17.84
C SER A 15 5.63 -3.04 18.01
N ASP A 16 4.70 -3.86 18.51
CA ASP A 16 4.83 -5.33 18.53
C ASP A 16 4.63 -5.96 17.14
N TYR A 17 4.27 -5.17 16.12
CA TYR A 17 3.96 -5.68 14.80
C TYR A 17 5.15 -5.56 13.84
N PRO A 18 5.58 -6.68 13.20
CA PRO A 18 6.64 -6.59 12.21
C PRO A 18 6.17 -5.76 11.01
N CYS A 19 6.96 -4.74 10.67
CA CYS A 19 6.85 -4.01 9.41
C CYS A 19 6.94 -4.98 8.22
N CYS A 20 6.29 -4.62 7.10
CA CYS A 20 6.47 -5.40 5.87
C CYS A 20 7.91 -5.30 5.36
N TRP A 21 8.39 -6.33 4.65
CA TRP A 21 9.77 -6.40 4.16
C TRP A 21 10.20 -5.21 3.28
N PHE A 22 9.24 -4.62 2.56
CA PHE A 22 9.45 -3.45 1.72
C PHE A 22 8.95 -2.15 2.36
N CYS A 23 8.91 -2.07 3.69
CA CYS A 23 8.49 -0.85 4.38
C CYS A 23 9.58 0.23 4.27
N PRO A 24 9.25 1.47 3.87
CA PRO A 24 10.18 2.59 3.88
C PRO A 24 10.80 2.83 5.26
N ALA A 25 10.04 2.65 6.34
CA ALA A 25 10.51 2.80 7.71
C ALA A 25 11.73 1.92 8.03
N LEU A 26 11.81 0.72 7.45
CA LEU A 26 12.95 -0.19 7.67
C LEU A 26 14.24 0.25 6.97
N ARG A 27 14.17 1.25 6.06
CA ARG A 27 15.32 1.70 5.27
C ARG A 27 15.62 3.18 5.41
N LEU A 28 14.63 3.99 5.80
CA LEU A 28 14.68 5.44 5.78
C LEU A 28 14.38 6.03 7.16
N PRO A 29 15.00 7.17 7.50
CA PRO A 29 14.63 7.91 8.68
C PRO A 29 13.20 8.45 8.55
N ARG A 30 12.62 8.90 9.67
CA ARG A 30 11.23 9.37 9.72
C ARG A 30 10.92 10.42 8.65
N ALA A 31 11.81 11.38 8.44
CA ALA A 31 11.64 12.46 7.47
C ALA A 31 11.74 11.98 6.00
N GLY A 32 12.16 10.74 5.75
CA GLY A 32 12.36 10.20 4.41
C GLY A 32 11.14 9.53 3.79
N PHE A 33 10.00 9.46 4.49
CA PHE A 33 8.78 8.88 3.96
C PHE A 33 7.53 9.51 4.57
N LEU A 34 6.40 9.34 3.87
CA LEU A 34 5.07 9.72 4.31
C LEU A 34 4.26 8.49 4.72
N VAL A 35 3.25 8.70 5.55
CA VAL A 35 2.27 7.67 5.93
C VAL A 35 0.90 8.00 5.34
N ALA A 36 0.31 7.04 4.63
CA ALA A 36 -1.02 7.14 4.05
C ALA A 36 -1.99 6.12 4.66
N ASP A 37 -3.28 6.42 4.64
CA ASP A 37 -4.34 5.54 5.16
C ASP A 37 -4.45 4.22 4.40
N ARG A 38 -4.23 4.25 3.09
CA ARG A 38 -4.34 3.06 2.20
C ARG A 38 -3.59 3.24 0.87
N PRO A 39 -3.45 2.19 0.05
CA PRO A 39 -2.95 2.31 -1.32
C PRO A 39 -3.77 3.26 -2.21
N SER A 40 -3.10 3.98 -3.10
CA SER A 40 -3.70 4.90 -4.08
C SER A 40 -2.98 4.86 -5.42
N ARG A 41 -3.63 5.39 -6.47
CA ARG A 41 -3.00 5.73 -7.75
C ARG A 41 -2.04 6.92 -7.63
N ASP A 42 -2.24 7.77 -6.62
CA ASP A 42 -1.36 8.91 -6.34
C ASP A 42 -0.03 8.49 -5.69
N TRP A 43 0.06 7.23 -5.24
CA TRP A 43 1.31 6.60 -4.81
C TRP A 43 1.42 5.15 -5.31
N PRO A 44 1.70 4.97 -6.62
CA PRO A 44 1.79 3.65 -7.22
C PRO A 44 2.95 2.84 -6.63
N PHE A 45 2.80 1.52 -6.66
CA PHE A 45 3.86 0.58 -6.30
C PHE A 45 4.94 0.56 -7.38
N ASP A 46 6.19 0.63 -6.95
CA ASP A 46 7.38 0.54 -7.79
C ASP A 46 8.04 -0.83 -7.59
N ALA A 47 8.11 -1.62 -8.66
CA ALA A 47 8.63 -2.97 -8.61
C ALA A 47 10.17 -3.02 -8.49
N ALA A 48 10.87 -1.91 -8.76
CA ALA A 48 12.33 -1.87 -8.68
C ALA A 48 12.84 -2.03 -7.24
N ASP A 49 12.13 -1.46 -6.27
CA ASP A 49 12.55 -1.44 -4.86
C ASP A 49 11.45 -1.89 -3.86
N GLY A 50 10.22 -2.05 -4.35
CA GLY A 50 9.05 -2.48 -3.59
C GLY A 50 8.34 -1.37 -2.83
N PHE A 51 8.72 -0.10 -3.03
CA PHE A 51 8.10 1.05 -2.36
C PHE A 51 6.89 1.56 -3.12
N ARG A 52 6.12 2.42 -2.45
CA ARG A 52 5.11 3.27 -3.08
C ARG A 52 5.62 4.70 -3.08
N TYR A 53 5.35 5.45 -4.12
CA TYR A 53 5.93 6.79 -4.28
C TYR A 53 4.88 7.79 -4.70
N THR A 54 4.78 8.93 -4.01
CA THR A 54 3.98 10.06 -4.49
C THR A 54 4.30 10.39 -5.95
N THR A 55 3.27 10.66 -6.75
CA THR A 55 3.45 10.98 -8.18
C THR A 55 4.12 12.33 -8.43
N ASP A 56 4.04 13.25 -7.47
CA ASP A 56 4.52 14.63 -7.64
C ASP A 56 6.05 14.74 -7.45
N ASP A 57 6.56 14.19 -6.36
CA ASP A 57 7.94 14.42 -5.88
C ASP A 57 8.71 13.12 -5.60
N ARG A 58 8.13 11.95 -5.89
CA ARG A 58 8.76 10.64 -5.66
C ARG A 58 9.18 10.44 -4.20
N THR A 59 8.37 10.92 -3.25
CA THR A 59 8.52 10.63 -1.83
C THR A 59 7.97 9.24 -1.51
N PRO A 60 8.75 8.34 -0.85
CA PRO A 60 8.28 7.03 -0.40
C PRO A 60 7.07 7.12 0.53
N VAL A 61 6.14 6.15 0.42
CA VAL A 61 4.89 6.11 1.19
C VAL A 61 4.70 4.75 1.85
N CYS A 62 4.55 4.74 3.17
CA CYS A 62 4.01 3.61 3.92
C CYS A 62 2.49 3.69 3.96
N VAL A 63 1.78 2.57 3.70
CA VAL A 63 0.31 2.50 3.73
C VAL A 63 -0.22 1.73 4.96
N HIS A 64 0.62 1.58 5.98
CA HIS A 64 0.31 0.82 7.19
C HIS A 64 0.60 1.65 8.45
N PRO A 65 -0.18 2.72 8.72
CA PRO A 65 0.05 3.63 9.85
C PRO A 65 0.18 2.87 11.19
N GLY A 66 -0.72 1.93 11.46
CA GLY A 66 -0.70 1.13 12.69
C GLY A 66 0.51 0.19 12.83
N LYS A 67 1.19 -0.18 11.73
CA LYS A 67 2.44 -0.97 11.82
C LYS A 67 3.65 -0.13 12.18
N VAL A 68 3.63 1.15 11.80
CA VAL A 68 4.72 2.09 12.06
C VAL A 68 4.42 3.03 13.22
N GLY A 69 3.27 2.91 13.89
CA GLY A 69 2.92 3.78 15.02
C GLY A 69 2.84 5.27 14.68
N LEU A 70 2.52 5.60 13.43
CA LEU A 70 2.47 6.98 12.94
C LEU A 70 1.06 7.34 12.48
N GLU A 71 0.71 8.61 12.71
CA GLU A 71 -0.50 9.22 12.18
C GLU A 71 -0.49 9.26 10.65
N VAL A 72 -1.69 9.29 10.07
CA VAL A 72 -1.87 9.44 8.63
C VAL A 72 -1.59 10.87 8.22
N GLU A 73 -0.67 11.04 7.27
CA GLU A 73 -0.30 12.32 6.66
C GLU A 73 -1.00 12.55 5.32
N ARG A 74 -1.40 11.47 4.63
CA ARG A 74 -2.05 11.51 3.32
C ARG A 74 -3.29 10.60 3.28
N MET A 75 -4.40 11.15 2.81
CA MET A 75 -5.63 10.40 2.58
C MET A 75 -5.76 10.07 1.10
N ALA A 76 -5.94 8.79 0.78
CA ALA A 76 -6.20 8.38 -0.60
C ALA A 76 -7.57 8.92 -1.08
N PRO A 77 -7.68 9.36 -2.35
CA PRO A 77 -8.93 9.78 -2.93
C PRO A 77 -9.91 8.60 -2.99
N PRO A 78 -11.24 8.86 -2.93
CA PRO A 78 -12.26 7.81 -3.05
C PRO A 78 -12.00 6.92 -4.26
N PRO A 79 -12.30 5.61 -4.16
CA PRO A 79 -12.16 4.71 -5.31
C PRO A 79 -13.01 5.22 -6.47
N VAL A 80 -12.40 5.27 -7.66
CA VAL A 80 -13.14 5.56 -8.89
C VAL A 80 -14.02 4.36 -9.18
N VAL A 81 -15.34 4.54 -9.10
CA VAL A 81 -16.31 3.53 -9.51
C VAL A 81 -16.38 3.59 -11.03
N GLU A 82 -15.77 2.61 -11.71
CA GLU A 82 -15.98 2.44 -13.14
C GLU A 82 -17.44 2.05 -13.36
N PRO A 83 -18.15 2.66 -14.32
CA PRO A 83 -19.52 2.25 -14.63
C PRO A 83 -19.50 0.78 -15.05
N ALA A 84 -20.41 -0.01 -14.45
CA ALA A 84 -20.52 -1.42 -14.76
C ALA A 84 -20.68 -1.61 -16.27
N LEU A 85 -19.75 -2.34 -16.88
CA LEU A 85 -19.90 -2.77 -18.26
C LEU A 85 -21.19 -3.60 -18.35
N GLU A 86 -22.02 -3.31 -19.34
CA GLU A 86 -23.23 -4.08 -19.59
C GLU A 86 -22.87 -5.57 -19.70
N PRO A 87 -23.61 -6.47 -19.04
CA PRO A 87 -23.28 -7.88 -19.07
C PRO A 87 -23.35 -8.39 -20.51
N VAL A 88 -22.23 -8.92 -21.00
CA VAL A 88 -22.19 -9.65 -22.26
C VAL A 88 -23.08 -10.89 -22.11
N PRO A 89 -24.05 -11.15 -23.01
CA PRO A 89 -24.95 -12.28 -22.88
C PRO A 89 -24.16 -13.60 -22.83
N GLU A 90 -24.45 -14.41 -21.80
CA GLU A 90 -23.79 -15.71 -21.62
C GLU A 90 -24.16 -16.68 -22.76
N PRO A 91 -23.18 -17.39 -23.37
CA PRO A 91 -23.50 -18.45 -24.30
C PRO A 91 -24.17 -19.63 -23.57
N VAL A 92 -25.34 -20.05 -24.07
CA VAL A 92 -26.13 -21.14 -23.50
C VAL A 92 -25.51 -22.51 -23.86
N GLY A 93 -24.93 -23.20 -22.86
CA GLY A 93 -24.63 -24.64 -22.88
C GLY A 93 -23.13 -24.98 -22.93
N ARG A 94 -22.63 -26.09 -22.34
CA ARG A 94 -23.21 -27.43 -22.10
C ARG A 94 -22.81 -27.94 -20.70
N ARG A 95 -23.72 -28.65 -20.02
CA ARG A 95 -23.43 -29.32 -18.74
C ARG A 95 -22.44 -30.49 -18.96
N LEU A 96 -21.22 -30.36 -18.49
CA LEU A 96 -20.27 -31.47 -18.45
C LEU A 96 -20.65 -32.42 -17.30
N ARG A 97 -21.09 -33.64 -17.65
CA ARG A 97 -21.37 -34.70 -16.68
C ARG A 97 -20.06 -35.38 -16.29
N TRP A 98 -19.52 -35.02 -15.13
CA TRP A 98 -18.39 -35.74 -14.54
C TRP A 98 -18.84 -37.14 -14.10
N ARG A 99 -18.32 -38.21 -14.74
CA ARG A 99 -18.48 -39.58 -14.24
C ARG A 99 -17.41 -39.81 -13.17
N ARG A 100 -17.83 -40.13 -11.94
CA ARG A 100 -16.95 -40.61 -10.86
C ARG A 100 -16.59 -42.07 -11.15
N ARG A 101 -15.30 -42.40 -11.08
CA ARG A 101 -14.77 -43.76 -11.00
C ARG A 101 -14.50 -44.08 -9.54
#